data_AF-A0AA38NV31-F1
#
_entry.id   AF-A0AA38NV31-F1
#
_cell.length_a   1.000
_cell.length_b   1.000
_cell.length_c   1.000
_cell.angle_alpha   90.00
_cell.angle_beta   90.00
_cell.angle_gamma   90.00
#
_symmetry.space_group_name_H-M   'P 1'
#
loop_
_entity.id
_entity.type
_entity.pdbx_description
1 polymer ?
#
loop_
_entity_poly.entity_id
_entity_poly.type
_entity_poly.pdbx_seq_one_letter_code
_entity_poly.pdbx_strand_id
1 'polypeptide(L)'
;MYENPDFDAAWEMYVEDGIDIGVAQFKKIGPEALIAYLGWQVNTGLPLPFRGHTADEPAMLPNPYHEGAFMNSTPVSVSWHQLVFVACLIEHLTKAKRAQIDNLWINNTPPPAGAMLAIREEWAKFPALCLFDEVGLGKTMCALASIATLQTLYEFQQRARVDNTTQLPECLRGASTFGGLTTGIPNQRHLVVVPSSLVDQWHTEITRFFRPDAIHIHVISTSQKKWKDDIQRIRDTRSIDPLYQIVLVAAPTLQRMFREDCHTIARFEADGIPRLKYLQPRDTLYSIPWCSTFLDEVHEARTGKALWQAYSAILDASLVKVPMTATPLLESPNDLVNLALLARPPTLLVGETAELKNMSRDLRILRGKSTVRTHKEALTLTSRDRINAELETSGAAFFASTMVRVVQRHLAPITVKRTTRSKDFNERPLGAQLPEHTFVHVSVHVTDTEADKSYDIFNNTLKDDLHTRVFDTNTLGKFFNEARSQLSFPSGDSSDPLTYDLAALQSDSATKLKCAIQIILN
;
A
#
# COMPACT_ATOMS: atom_id res chain seq x y z
N MET A 1 25.21 19.51 -5.18
CA MET A 1 25.23 18.09 -5.60
C MET A 1 23.84 17.45 -5.50
N TYR A 2 23.02 17.79 -4.49
CA TYR A 2 21.63 17.29 -4.37
C TYR A 2 20.55 18.30 -4.76
N GLU A 3 20.89 19.57 -4.95
CA GLU A 3 20.03 20.57 -5.58
C GLU A 3 19.94 20.27 -7.07
N ASN A 4 18.72 20.09 -7.55
CA ASN A 4 18.41 19.93 -8.96
C ASN A 4 17.30 20.96 -9.25
N PRO A 5 17.67 22.17 -9.73
CA PRO A 5 16.72 23.25 -9.98
C PRO A 5 15.60 22.83 -10.94
N ASP A 6 15.90 21.96 -11.90
CA ASP A 6 14.92 21.42 -12.84
C ASP A 6 13.90 20.52 -12.12
N PHE A 7 14.34 19.77 -11.10
CA PHE A 7 13.41 19.05 -10.25
C PHE A 7 12.61 19.99 -9.36
N ASP A 8 13.22 20.98 -8.73
CA ASP A 8 12.48 21.86 -7.82
C ASP A 8 11.37 22.61 -8.59
N ALA A 9 11.65 23.03 -9.83
CA ALA A 9 10.64 23.52 -10.77
C ALA A 9 9.62 22.46 -11.19
N ALA A 10 10.05 21.23 -11.49
CA ALA A 10 9.12 20.14 -11.83
C ALA A 10 8.27 19.70 -10.63
N TRP A 11 8.77 19.82 -9.40
CA TRP A 11 8.05 19.52 -8.17
C TRP A 11 6.93 20.52 -7.95
N GLU A 12 7.18 21.80 -8.20
CA GLU A 12 6.11 22.81 -8.26
C GLU A 12 5.06 22.45 -9.32
N MET A 13 5.46 21.86 -10.46
CA MET A 13 4.51 21.34 -11.46
C MET A 13 3.76 20.08 -11.00
N TYR A 14 4.38 19.21 -10.20
CA TYR A 14 3.72 18.03 -9.62
C TYR A 14 2.77 18.39 -8.48
N VAL A 15 2.97 19.55 -7.86
CA VAL A 15 2.15 20.14 -6.79
C VAL A 15 1.44 21.39 -7.35
N GLU A 16 0.66 21.23 -8.42
CA GLU A 16 -0.17 22.32 -8.94
C GLU A 16 -1.56 22.33 -8.28
N ASP A 17 -1.87 23.44 -7.61
CA ASP A 17 -3.17 23.81 -7.04
C ASP A 17 -3.74 22.79 -6.02
N GLY A 18 -3.04 22.61 -4.90
CA GLY A 18 -3.47 21.81 -3.75
C GLY A 18 -2.45 20.76 -3.29
N ILE A 19 -2.91 19.82 -2.46
CA ILE A 19 -2.11 18.74 -1.83
C ILE A 19 -1.97 17.52 -2.78
N ASP A 20 -2.40 17.65 -4.03
CA ASP A 20 -2.62 16.51 -4.95
C ASP A 20 -1.39 16.19 -5.80
N ILE A 21 -1.18 14.91 -6.11
CA ILE A 21 -0.11 14.44 -6.98
C ILE A 21 -0.70 13.53 -8.06
N GLY A 22 -0.27 13.70 -9.31
CA GLY A 22 -0.55 12.77 -10.41
C GLY A 22 -1.97 12.82 -10.97
N VAL A 23 -2.73 13.89 -10.74
CA VAL A 23 -4.13 14.03 -11.19
C VAL A 23 -4.38 15.22 -12.13
N ALA A 24 -3.37 16.08 -12.33
CA ALA A 24 -3.52 17.37 -13.01
C ALA A 24 -4.17 17.26 -14.40
N GLN A 25 -3.74 16.28 -15.21
CA GLN A 25 -4.22 16.07 -16.57
C GLN A 25 -5.73 15.74 -16.67
N PHE A 26 -6.31 15.14 -15.63
CA PHE A 26 -7.73 14.78 -15.59
C PHE A 26 -8.56 15.72 -14.71
N LYS A 27 -7.94 16.68 -14.02
CA LYS A 27 -8.59 17.56 -13.04
C LYS A 27 -9.79 18.32 -13.61
N LYS A 28 -9.71 18.70 -14.90
CA LYS A 28 -10.75 19.46 -15.62
C LYS A 28 -11.72 18.58 -16.42
N ILE A 29 -11.60 17.25 -16.33
CA ILE A 29 -12.43 16.32 -17.09
C ILE A 29 -13.55 15.80 -16.19
N GLY A 30 -14.80 16.02 -16.61
CA GLY A 30 -15.98 15.54 -15.90
C GLY A 30 -16.15 14.01 -15.95
N PRO A 31 -16.97 13.42 -15.06
CA PRO A 31 -17.18 11.98 -14.98
C PRO A 31 -17.61 11.34 -16.30
N GLU A 32 -18.54 11.95 -17.04
CA GLU A 32 -19.05 11.40 -18.31
C GLU A 32 -17.95 11.26 -19.37
N ALA A 33 -17.07 12.25 -19.47
CA ALA A 33 -15.93 12.20 -20.39
C ALA A 33 -14.88 11.17 -19.94
N LEU A 34 -14.65 11.01 -18.64
CA LEU A 34 -13.78 9.94 -18.12
C LEU A 34 -14.36 8.54 -18.38
N ILE A 35 -15.67 8.36 -18.19
CA ILE A 35 -16.41 7.12 -18.49
C ILE A 35 -16.25 6.78 -19.98
N ALA A 36 -16.47 7.75 -20.87
CA ALA A 36 -16.29 7.58 -22.31
C ALA A 36 -14.83 7.26 -22.68
N TYR A 37 -13.87 7.98 -22.07
CA TYR A 37 -12.44 7.76 -22.27
C TYR A 37 -12.03 6.31 -21.92
N LEU A 38 -12.53 5.81 -20.79
CA LEU A 38 -12.29 4.45 -20.31
C LEU A 38 -13.06 3.35 -21.07
N GLY A 39 -13.96 3.73 -21.98
CA GLY A 39 -14.82 2.79 -22.72
C GLY A 39 -15.88 2.12 -21.86
N TRP A 40 -16.26 2.75 -20.74
CA TRP A 40 -17.33 2.25 -19.89
C TRP A 40 -18.69 2.53 -20.53
N GLN A 41 -19.72 1.82 -20.05
CA GLN A 41 -21.08 1.99 -20.54
C GLN A 41 -21.63 3.36 -20.13
N VAL A 42 -21.89 4.26 -21.08
CA VAL A 42 -22.31 5.65 -20.81
C VAL A 42 -23.61 5.72 -20.01
N ASN A 43 -24.53 4.80 -20.24
CA ASN A 43 -25.83 4.75 -19.57
C ASN A 43 -25.74 4.34 -18.09
N THR A 44 -24.77 3.50 -17.72
CA THR A 44 -24.60 3.04 -16.33
C THR A 44 -23.48 3.77 -15.61
N GLY A 45 -22.50 4.29 -16.36
CA GLY A 45 -21.26 4.84 -15.82
C GLY A 45 -20.37 3.80 -15.15
N LEU A 46 -20.50 2.52 -15.51
CA LEU A 46 -19.81 1.39 -14.87
C LEU A 46 -19.08 0.51 -15.91
N PRO A 47 -17.99 -0.18 -15.51
CA PRO A 47 -17.34 -1.18 -16.35
C PRO A 47 -18.23 -2.43 -16.48
N LEU A 48 -18.08 -3.20 -17.56
CA LEU A 48 -18.96 -4.34 -17.87
C LEU A 48 -19.14 -5.35 -16.72
N PRO A 49 -18.10 -5.71 -15.95
CA PRO A 49 -18.24 -6.72 -14.89
C PRO A 49 -19.02 -6.25 -13.65
N PHE A 50 -19.26 -4.95 -13.47
CA PHE A 50 -19.90 -4.40 -12.27
C PHE A 50 -21.43 -4.53 -12.30
N ARG A 51 -22.04 -4.64 -11.11
CA ARG A 51 -23.50 -4.55 -10.92
C ARG A 51 -23.94 -3.10 -10.98
N GLY A 52 -25.17 -2.87 -11.43
CA GLY A 52 -25.81 -1.54 -11.32
C GLY A 52 -26.23 -1.17 -9.91
N HIS A 53 -26.54 -2.15 -9.06
CA HIS A 53 -27.03 -1.95 -7.68
C HIS A 53 -26.39 -2.95 -6.71
N THR A 54 -26.19 -2.53 -5.46
CA THR A 54 -25.70 -3.37 -4.35
C THR A 54 -26.72 -3.41 -3.22
N ALA A 55 -26.73 -4.48 -2.43
CA ALA A 55 -27.55 -4.54 -1.23
C ALA A 55 -26.87 -3.72 -0.11
N ASP A 56 -27.69 -3.06 0.70
CA ASP A 56 -27.19 -2.36 1.90
C ASP A 56 -26.69 -3.36 2.95
N GLU A 57 -27.33 -4.54 3.02
CA GLU A 57 -26.91 -5.65 3.87
C GLU A 57 -26.35 -6.81 3.04
N PRO A 58 -25.17 -7.38 3.39
CA PRO A 58 -24.57 -8.50 2.65
C PRO A 58 -25.48 -9.74 2.54
N ALA A 59 -26.35 -9.97 3.52
CA ALA A 59 -27.29 -11.09 3.54
C ALA A 59 -28.47 -10.91 2.56
N MET A 60 -28.69 -9.69 2.04
CA MET A 60 -29.80 -9.34 1.16
C MET A 60 -29.39 -9.24 -0.32
N LEU A 61 -28.25 -9.83 -0.71
CA LEU A 61 -27.87 -9.86 -2.12
C LEU A 61 -29.00 -10.53 -2.94
N PRO A 62 -29.56 -9.83 -3.94
CA PRO A 62 -30.74 -10.29 -4.66
C PRO A 62 -30.39 -11.49 -5.55
N ASN A 63 -31.43 -12.03 -6.19
CA ASN A 63 -31.29 -12.99 -7.27
C ASN A 63 -30.14 -12.56 -8.21
N PRO A 64 -29.16 -13.45 -8.48
CA PRO A 64 -27.97 -13.10 -9.24
C PRO A 64 -28.23 -12.58 -10.65
N TYR A 65 -29.43 -12.78 -11.19
CA TYR A 65 -29.82 -12.38 -12.53
C TYR A 65 -30.62 -11.06 -12.60
N HIS A 66 -30.81 -10.35 -11.50
CA HIS A 66 -31.53 -9.07 -11.49
C HIS A 66 -30.57 -7.87 -11.43
N GLU A 67 -30.43 -7.13 -12.54
CA GLU A 67 -29.56 -5.94 -12.61
C GLU A 67 -30.27 -4.63 -12.18
N GLY A 68 -31.60 -4.65 -12.08
CA GLY A 68 -32.40 -3.50 -11.65
C GLY A 68 -32.38 -3.26 -10.14
N ALA A 69 -32.87 -2.09 -9.73
CA ALA A 69 -33.06 -1.74 -8.32
C ALA A 69 -33.96 -2.75 -7.61
N PHE A 70 -33.69 -2.99 -6.33
CA PHE A 70 -34.48 -3.86 -5.46
C PHE A 70 -34.65 -3.21 -4.07
N MET A 71 -35.50 -3.79 -3.22
CA MET A 71 -35.74 -3.25 -1.88
C MET A 71 -34.41 -3.22 -1.09
N ASN A 72 -34.06 -2.06 -0.53
CA ASN A 72 -32.79 -1.81 0.18
C ASN A 72 -31.54 -1.97 -0.69
N SER A 73 -31.65 -1.58 -1.96
CA SER A 73 -30.51 -1.51 -2.86
C SER A 73 -30.00 -0.09 -3.04
N THR A 74 -28.69 0.09 -3.00
CA THR A 74 -28.01 1.33 -3.34
C THR A 74 -27.38 1.22 -4.74
N PRO A 75 -27.63 2.18 -5.67
CA PRO A 75 -26.99 2.18 -6.98
C PRO A 75 -25.47 2.28 -6.84
N VAL A 76 -24.75 1.45 -7.60
CA VAL A 76 -23.29 1.51 -7.65
C VAL A 76 -22.90 2.75 -8.41
N SER A 77 -22.02 3.54 -7.81
CA SER A 77 -21.39 4.68 -8.48
C SER A 77 -19.90 4.65 -8.20
N VAL A 78 -19.12 5.00 -9.23
CA VAL A 78 -17.69 5.24 -9.09
C VAL A 78 -17.51 6.75 -9.05
N SER A 79 -16.98 7.25 -7.94
CA SER A 79 -16.74 8.68 -7.77
C SER A 79 -15.71 9.22 -8.76
N TRP A 80 -15.75 10.53 -9.00
CA TRP A 80 -14.86 11.18 -9.95
C TRP A 80 -13.38 10.89 -9.70
N HIS A 81 -12.90 10.98 -8.46
CA HIS A 81 -11.50 10.72 -8.16
C HIS A 81 -11.14 9.24 -8.37
N GLN A 82 -12.07 8.31 -8.14
CA GLN A 82 -11.83 6.90 -8.49
C GLN A 82 -11.69 6.72 -10.01
N LEU A 83 -12.54 7.39 -10.82
CA LEU A 83 -12.40 7.41 -12.29
C LEU A 83 -11.06 7.98 -12.73
N VAL A 84 -10.63 9.10 -12.15
CA VAL A 84 -9.33 9.72 -12.43
C VAL A 84 -8.18 8.75 -12.16
N PHE A 85 -8.22 8.00 -11.06
CA PHE A 85 -7.17 7.02 -10.78
C PHE A 85 -7.13 5.92 -11.85
N VAL A 86 -8.29 5.37 -12.24
CA VAL A 86 -8.35 4.35 -13.29
C VAL A 86 -7.81 4.92 -14.61
N ALA A 87 -8.16 6.16 -14.96
CA ALA A 87 -7.64 6.83 -16.15
C ALA A 87 -6.11 7.02 -16.09
N CYS A 88 -5.57 7.48 -14.96
CA CYS A 88 -4.12 7.55 -14.74
C CYS A 88 -3.44 6.19 -14.87
N LEU A 89 -4.07 5.12 -14.37
CA LEU A 89 -3.53 3.76 -14.49
C LEU A 89 -3.47 3.28 -15.94
N ILE A 90 -4.54 3.47 -16.72
CA ILE A 90 -4.56 3.06 -18.13
C ILE A 90 -3.57 3.90 -18.94
N GLU A 91 -3.50 5.20 -18.70
CA GLU A 91 -2.53 6.07 -19.37
C GLU A 91 -1.09 5.71 -19.01
N HIS A 92 -0.81 5.43 -17.72
CA HIS A 92 0.48 4.93 -17.28
C HIS A 92 0.85 3.67 -18.05
N LEU A 93 -0.07 2.74 -18.27
CA LEU A 93 0.22 1.51 -19.01
C LEU A 93 0.42 1.73 -20.51
N THR A 94 -0.24 2.71 -21.12
CA THR A 94 -0.09 3.00 -22.56
C THR A 94 1.09 3.91 -22.89
N LYS A 95 1.58 4.69 -21.92
CA LYS A 95 2.66 5.69 -22.10
C LYS A 95 3.92 5.42 -21.29
N ALA A 96 3.91 4.50 -20.32
CA ALA A 96 5.04 4.32 -19.41
C ALA A 96 6.34 3.97 -20.13
N LYS A 97 7.40 4.65 -19.70
CA LYS A 97 8.77 4.25 -19.99
C LYS A 97 9.12 3.02 -19.17
N ARG A 98 9.99 2.18 -19.72
CA ARG A 98 10.56 1.03 -18.99
C ARG A 98 11.62 1.52 -18.01
N ALA A 99 11.63 0.92 -16.82
CA ALA A 99 12.69 1.04 -15.83
C ALA A 99 14.01 0.44 -16.35
N GLN A 100 15.11 1.10 -16.00
CA GLN A 100 16.45 0.61 -16.29
C GLN A 100 16.83 -0.44 -15.24
N ILE A 101 16.55 -1.70 -15.55
CA ILE A 101 16.93 -2.84 -14.72
C ILE A 101 18.02 -3.61 -15.45
N ASP A 102 19.24 -3.44 -14.97
CA ASP A 102 20.38 -4.23 -15.43
C ASP A 102 20.26 -5.68 -14.97
N ASN A 103 20.91 -6.58 -15.71
CA ASN A 103 21.00 -7.99 -15.39
C ASN A 103 19.65 -8.68 -15.19
N LEU A 104 18.55 -8.20 -15.79
CA LEU A 104 17.24 -8.87 -15.70
C LEU A 104 17.37 -10.36 -16.08
N TRP A 105 18.24 -10.66 -17.03
CA TRP A 105 18.59 -12.00 -17.45
C TRP A 105 19.83 -12.53 -16.72
N ILE A 106 19.76 -13.81 -16.34
CA ILE A 106 20.88 -14.53 -15.73
C ILE A 106 22.03 -14.57 -16.75
N ASN A 107 23.16 -13.95 -16.40
CA ASN A 107 24.34 -13.84 -17.26
C ASN A 107 24.04 -13.28 -18.66
N ASN A 108 23.11 -12.32 -18.77
CA ASN A 108 22.66 -11.74 -20.05
C ASN A 108 22.12 -12.78 -21.06
N THR A 109 21.77 -13.98 -20.60
CA THR A 109 21.23 -15.05 -21.46
C THR A 109 19.71 -14.94 -21.51
N PRO A 110 19.10 -14.76 -22.70
CA PRO A 110 17.65 -14.68 -22.83
C PRO A 110 16.93 -15.84 -22.14
N PRO A 111 15.76 -15.61 -21.54
CA PRO A 111 15.03 -16.67 -20.86
C PRO A 111 14.62 -17.77 -21.84
N PRO A 112 14.67 -19.05 -21.44
CA PRO A 112 14.25 -20.15 -22.30
C PRO A 112 12.75 -20.04 -22.63
N ALA A 113 12.30 -20.67 -23.72
CA ALA A 113 10.90 -20.61 -24.16
C ALA A 113 9.88 -21.05 -23.09
N GLY A 114 10.28 -21.99 -22.22
CA GLY A 114 9.49 -22.49 -21.10
C GLY A 114 9.51 -21.62 -19.84
N ALA A 115 10.23 -20.49 -19.82
CA ALA A 115 10.20 -19.55 -18.72
C ALA A 115 8.82 -18.89 -18.59
N MET A 116 8.50 -18.42 -17.39
CA MET A 116 7.24 -17.72 -17.12
C MET A 116 7.05 -16.51 -18.05
N LEU A 117 5.82 -16.32 -18.55
CA LEU A 117 5.48 -15.24 -19.49
C LEU A 117 6.03 -13.88 -19.04
N ALA A 118 5.81 -13.51 -17.77
CA ALA A 118 6.25 -12.25 -17.20
C ALA A 118 7.77 -12.01 -17.31
N ILE A 119 8.57 -13.08 -17.22
CA ILE A 119 10.03 -12.99 -17.34
C ILE A 119 10.42 -12.78 -18.81
N ARG A 120 9.80 -13.53 -19.73
CA ARG A 120 10.08 -13.42 -21.17
C ARG A 120 9.71 -12.05 -21.73
N GLU A 121 8.58 -11.52 -21.28
CA GLU A 121 8.07 -10.21 -21.68
C GLU A 121 8.64 -9.06 -20.83
N GLU A 122 9.60 -9.36 -19.96
CA GLU A 122 10.30 -8.39 -19.11
C GLU A 122 9.39 -7.51 -18.24
N TRP A 123 8.30 -8.07 -17.70
CA TRP A 123 7.31 -7.31 -16.93
C TRP A 123 7.91 -6.58 -15.72
N ALA A 124 9.00 -7.10 -15.17
CA ALA A 124 9.79 -6.47 -14.12
C ALA A 124 10.21 -5.02 -14.44
N LYS A 125 10.43 -4.69 -15.74
CA LYS A 125 10.84 -3.35 -16.19
C LYS A 125 9.68 -2.35 -16.23
N PHE A 126 8.42 -2.75 -16.11
CA PHE A 126 7.34 -1.76 -16.06
C PHE A 126 7.21 -1.16 -14.65
N PRO A 127 7.22 0.17 -14.54
CA PRO A 127 7.04 0.83 -13.25
C PRO A 127 5.62 0.59 -12.70
N ALA A 128 5.50 0.56 -11.39
CA ALA A 128 4.21 0.60 -10.73
C ALA A 128 3.59 2.00 -10.75
N LEU A 129 2.27 2.08 -10.59
CA LEU A 129 1.58 3.33 -10.25
C LEU A 129 1.14 3.26 -8.79
N CYS A 130 1.68 4.14 -7.95
CA CYS A 130 1.40 4.18 -6.53
C CYS A 130 0.08 4.91 -6.25
N LEU A 131 -0.79 4.33 -5.42
CA LEU A 131 -2.02 4.96 -4.95
C LEU A 131 -1.89 5.33 -3.47
N PHE A 132 -1.60 6.60 -3.20
CA PHE A 132 -1.33 7.12 -1.86
C PHE A 132 -2.43 8.01 -1.29
N ASP A 133 -3.66 7.74 -1.70
CA ASP A 133 -4.86 8.41 -1.23
C ASP A 133 -5.09 8.23 0.28
N GLU A 134 -5.55 9.29 0.92
CA GLU A 134 -5.98 9.30 2.32
C GLU A 134 -7.03 8.20 2.62
N VAL A 135 -7.14 7.83 3.90
CA VAL A 135 -8.18 6.91 4.38
C VAL A 135 -9.56 7.49 4.05
N GLY A 136 -10.50 6.63 3.64
CA GLY A 136 -11.87 7.04 3.30
C GLY A 136 -12.11 7.43 1.84
N LEU A 137 -11.07 7.60 1.00
CA LEU A 137 -11.26 7.92 -0.42
C LEU A 137 -11.60 6.71 -1.32
N GLY A 138 -11.73 5.50 -0.74
CA GLY A 138 -12.16 4.31 -1.46
C GLY A 138 -11.10 3.65 -2.35
N LYS A 139 -9.88 3.44 -1.81
CA LYS A 139 -8.78 2.73 -2.50
C LYS A 139 -9.17 1.33 -2.98
N THR A 140 -9.98 0.61 -2.20
CA THR A 140 -10.55 -0.69 -2.61
C THR A 140 -11.36 -0.55 -3.90
N MET A 141 -12.26 0.44 -3.99
CA MET A 141 -13.03 0.69 -5.20
C MET A 141 -12.13 1.06 -6.39
N CYS A 142 -11.09 1.87 -6.19
CA CYS A 142 -10.09 2.15 -7.23
C CYS A 142 -9.48 0.86 -7.82
N ALA A 143 -9.11 -0.10 -6.96
CA ALA A 143 -8.56 -1.38 -7.39
C ALA A 143 -9.58 -2.24 -8.13
N LEU A 144 -10.80 -2.37 -7.60
CA LEU A 144 -11.87 -3.16 -8.21
C LEU A 144 -12.29 -2.59 -9.57
N ALA A 145 -12.46 -1.27 -9.66
CA ALA A 145 -12.80 -0.57 -10.90
C ALA A 145 -11.67 -0.71 -11.94
N SER A 146 -10.40 -0.71 -11.51
CA SER A 146 -9.26 -0.98 -12.38
C SER A 146 -9.29 -2.39 -12.94
N ILE A 147 -9.54 -3.41 -12.11
CA ILE A 147 -9.68 -4.81 -12.56
C ILE A 147 -10.81 -4.94 -13.58
N ALA A 148 -11.99 -4.42 -13.26
CA ALA A 148 -13.16 -4.48 -14.14
C ALA A 148 -12.96 -3.70 -15.46
N THR A 149 -12.18 -2.62 -15.42
CA THR A 149 -11.78 -1.87 -16.62
C THR A 149 -10.83 -2.70 -17.49
N LEU A 150 -9.82 -3.35 -16.91
CA LEU A 150 -8.92 -4.23 -17.67
C LEU A 150 -9.68 -5.36 -18.38
N GLN A 151 -10.66 -5.96 -17.70
CA GLN A 151 -11.56 -6.97 -18.28
C GLN A 151 -12.38 -6.39 -19.44
N THR A 152 -13.00 -5.22 -19.24
CA THR A 152 -13.78 -4.50 -20.27
C THR A 152 -12.94 -4.17 -21.50
N LEU A 153 -11.74 -3.62 -21.29
CA LEU A 153 -10.81 -3.26 -22.35
C LEU A 153 -10.27 -4.49 -23.11
N TYR A 154 -10.04 -5.60 -22.40
CA TYR A 154 -9.66 -6.86 -23.03
C TYR A 154 -10.76 -7.38 -23.96
N GLU A 155 -12.04 -7.32 -23.55
CA GLU A 155 -13.15 -7.71 -24.43
C GLU A 155 -13.20 -6.87 -25.71
N PHE A 156 -13.06 -5.55 -25.60
CA PHE A 156 -12.98 -4.67 -26.77
C PHE A 156 -11.81 -5.03 -27.67
N GLN A 157 -10.64 -5.32 -27.08
CA GLN A 157 -9.47 -5.77 -27.83
C GLN A 157 -9.73 -7.08 -28.58
N GLN A 158 -10.41 -8.06 -27.96
CA GLN A 158 -10.73 -9.32 -28.64
C GLN A 158 -11.73 -9.11 -29.78
N ARG A 159 -12.79 -8.32 -29.57
CA ARG A 159 -13.77 -8.01 -30.63
C ARG A 159 -13.13 -7.25 -31.79
N ALA A 160 -12.27 -6.27 -31.50
CA ALA A 160 -11.55 -5.52 -32.54
C ALA A 160 -10.64 -6.42 -33.41
N ARG A 161 -10.06 -7.48 -32.84
CA ARG A 161 -9.27 -8.47 -33.59
C ARG A 161 -10.08 -9.35 -34.52
N VAL A 162 -11.33 -9.63 -34.16
CA VAL A 162 -12.23 -10.48 -34.96
C VAL A 162 -12.94 -9.65 -36.02
N ASP A 163 -13.50 -8.50 -35.63
CA ASP A 163 -14.50 -7.81 -36.44
C ASP A 163 -13.95 -6.64 -37.28
N ASN A 164 -12.69 -6.21 -37.11
CA ASN A 164 -12.02 -5.06 -37.76
C ASN A 164 -12.79 -3.70 -37.76
N THR A 165 -14.00 -3.68 -37.23
CA THR A 165 -14.97 -2.57 -37.25
C THR A 165 -15.21 -2.04 -35.84
N THR A 166 -15.00 -2.89 -34.81
CA THR A 166 -15.08 -2.46 -33.41
C THR A 166 -13.96 -1.47 -33.13
N GLN A 167 -14.35 -0.23 -32.82
CA GLN A 167 -13.40 0.80 -32.43
C GLN A 167 -12.94 0.59 -30.98
N LEU A 168 -11.63 0.69 -30.75
CA LEU A 168 -11.09 0.69 -29.39
C LEU A 168 -11.50 1.98 -28.65
N PRO A 169 -11.70 1.89 -27.32
CA PRO A 169 -11.90 3.06 -26.47
C PRO A 169 -10.77 4.09 -26.61
N GLU A 170 -11.07 5.35 -26.29
CA GLU A 170 -10.12 6.46 -26.47
C GLU A 170 -8.82 6.24 -25.68
N CYS A 171 -8.91 5.68 -24.47
CA CYS A 171 -7.74 5.35 -23.64
C CYS A 171 -6.76 4.35 -24.28
N LEU A 172 -7.20 3.56 -25.26
CA LEU A 172 -6.35 2.64 -26.04
C LEU A 172 -6.10 3.12 -27.47
N ARG A 173 -6.80 4.17 -27.93
CA ARG A 173 -6.71 4.65 -29.30
C ARG A 173 -5.35 5.29 -29.54
N GLY A 174 -4.60 4.76 -30.50
CA GLY A 174 -3.25 5.23 -30.82
C GLY A 174 -2.16 4.71 -29.89
N ALA A 175 -2.50 3.93 -28.85
CA ALA A 175 -1.50 3.23 -28.06
C ALA A 175 -0.90 2.08 -28.89
N SER A 176 0.40 2.13 -29.16
CA SER A 176 1.10 1.06 -29.88
C SER A 176 1.36 -0.17 -29.02
N THR A 177 1.35 -0.01 -27.69
CA THR A 177 1.57 -1.08 -26.72
C THR A 177 0.77 -0.84 -25.45
N PHE A 178 0.57 -1.90 -24.67
CA PHE A 178 0.00 -1.84 -23.32
C PHE A 178 0.97 -2.50 -22.34
N GLY A 179 1.54 -1.73 -21.42
CA GLY A 179 2.67 -2.18 -20.60
C GLY A 179 3.78 -2.73 -21.49
N GLY A 180 4.09 -2.03 -22.59
CA GLY A 180 5.08 -2.43 -23.59
C GLY A 180 4.82 -3.75 -24.32
N LEU A 181 3.64 -4.34 -24.19
CA LEU A 181 3.18 -5.49 -24.98
C LEU A 181 2.46 -5.00 -26.24
N THR A 182 2.92 -5.44 -27.41
CA THR A 182 2.24 -5.18 -28.68
C THR A 182 0.95 -5.99 -28.82
N THR A 183 0.85 -7.11 -28.09
CA THR A 183 -0.35 -7.93 -27.98
C THR A 183 -1.41 -7.33 -27.04
N GLY A 184 -1.19 -6.13 -26.52
CA GLY A 184 -2.13 -5.46 -25.62
C GLY A 184 -2.31 -6.17 -24.28
N ILE A 185 -3.51 -6.10 -23.71
CA ILE A 185 -3.82 -6.66 -22.38
C ILE A 185 -3.70 -8.19 -22.41
N PRO A 186 -2.89 -8.82 -21.54
CA PRO A 186 -2.73 -10.27 -21.51
C PRO A 186 -3.89 -10.93 -20.77
N ASN A 187 -4.33 -12.11 -21.23
CA ASN A 187 -5.33 -12.93 -20.53
C ASN A 187 -4.69 -13.65 -19.33
N GLN A 188 -4.44 -12.90 -18.26
CA GLN A 188 -3.84 -13.41 -17.02
C GLN A 188 -4.66 -12.96 -15.81
N ARG A 189 -4.50 -13.66 -14.69
CA ARG A 189 -5.28 -13.45 -13.47
C ARG A 189 -4.91 -12.15 -12.76
N HIS A 190 -5.76 -11.74 -11.84
CA HIS A 190 -5.50 -10.62 -10.94
C HIS A 190 -5.09 -11.13 -9.56
N LEU A 191 -4.15 -10.45 -8.91
CA LEU A 191 -3.71 -10.74 -7.55
C LEU A 191 -4.02 -9.54 -6.65
N VAL A 192 -4.62 -9.81 -5.49
CA VAL A 192 -4.82 -8.82 -4.43
C VAL A 192 -4.16 -9.35 -3.17
N VAL A 193 -3.23 -8.56 -2.62
CA VAL A 193 -2.51 -8.88 -1.39
C VAL A 193 -2.92 -7.88 -0.32
N VAL A 194 -3.38 -8.38 0.82
CA VAL A 194 -4.02 -7.55 1.86
C VAL A 194 -3.54 -7.95 3.26
N PRO A 195 -3.62 -7.08 4.27
CA PRO A 195 -3.49 -7.47 5.67
C PRO A 195 -4.46 -8.61 6.02
N SER A 196 -4.07 -9.49 6.95
CA SER A 196 -4.88 -10.67 7.30
C SER A 196 -6.28 -10.30 7.78
N SER A 197 -6.43 -9.17 8.48
CA SER A 197 -7.70 -8.64 8.97
C SER A 197 -8.63 -8.12 7.89
N LEU A 198 -8.13 -7.89 6.66
CA LEU A 198 -8.90 -7.30 5.56
C LEU A 198 -9.29 -8.34 4.50
N VAL A 199 -8.90 -9.61 4.62
CA VAL A 199 -9.22 -10.65 3.64
C VAL A 199 -10.74 -10.79 3.45
N ASP A 200 -11.49 -10.91 4.55
CA ASP A 200 -12.95 -11.09 4.47
C ASP A 200 -13.63 -9.82 3.95
N GLN A 201 -13.17 -8.64 4.37
CA GLN A 201 -13.67 -7.37 3.84
C GLN A 201 -13.47 -7.27 2.32
N TRP A 202 -12.27 -7.58 1.82
CA TRP A 202 -12.01 -7.57 0.38
C TRP A 202 -12.85 -8.60 -0.37
N HIS A 203 -13.01 -9.81 0.17
CA HIS A 203 -13.91 -10.81 -0.40
C HIS A 203 -15.35 -10.28 -0.51
N THR A 204 -15.88 -9.71 0.58
CA THR A 204 -17.22 -9.11 0.59
C THR A 204 -17.36 -7.99 -0.43
N GLU A 205 -16.43 -7.03 -0.48
CA GLU A 205 -16.48 -5.93 -1.45
C GLU A 205 -16.41 -6.42 -2.90
N ILE A 206 -15.55 -7.41 -3.19
CA ILE A 206 -15.48 -8.04 -4.50
C ILE A 206 -16.84 -8.64 -4.88
N THR A 207 -17.44 -9.44 -4.00
CA THR A 207 -18.76 -10.07 -4.26
C THR A 207 -19.90 -9.06 -4.34
N ARG A 208 -19.78 -7.94 -3.61
CA ARG A 208 -20.74 -6.85 -3.60
C ARG A 208 -20.78 -6.14 -4.95
N PHE A 209 -19.62 -5.69 -5.46
CA PHE A 209 -19.59 -4.84 -6.65
C PHE A 209 -19.63 -5.58 -7.99
N PHE A 210 -19.05 -6.78 -8.07
CA PHE A 210 -19.05 -7.54 -9.32
C PHE A 210 -20.34 -8.33 -9.50
N ARG A 211 -20.81 -8.42 -10.75
CA ARG A 211 -21.95 -9.27 -11.11
C ARG A 211 -21.65 -10.72 -10.75
N PRO A 212 -22.67 -11.50 -10.36
CA PRO A 212 -22.54 -12.94 -10.19
C PRO A 212 -21.97 -13.56 -11.44
N ASP A 213 -21.06 -14.52 -11.26
CA ASP A 213 -20.34 -15.22 -12.33
C ASP A 213 -19.45 -14.34 -13.23
N ALA A 214 -19.41 -13.01 -13.05
CA ALA A 214 -18.50 -12.14 -13.79
C ALA A 214 -17.05 -12.30 -13.35
N ILE A 215 -16.82 -12.78 -12.12
CA ILE A 215 -15.50 -13.11 -11.61
C ILE A 215 -15.53 -14.37 -10.74
N HIS A 216 -14.41 -15.07 -10.73
CA HIS A 216 -14.15 -16.20 -9.84
C HIS A 216 -13.05 -15.84 -8.84
N ILE A 217 -13.34 -16.01 -7.55
CA ILE A 217 -12.43 -15.61 -6.47
C ILE A 217 -11.75 -16.85 -5.89
N HIS A 218 -10.42 -16.83 -5.85
CA HIS A 218 -9.61 -17.81 -5.14
C HIS A 218 -9.01 -17.18 -3.89
N VAL A 219 -9.44 -17.62 -2.71
CA VAL A 219 -8.78 -17.25 -1.45
C VAL A 219 -7.70 -18.29 -1.13
N ILE A 220 -6.47 -17.82 -0.92
CA ILE A 220 -5.33 -18.68 -0.54
C ILE A 220 -5.34 -18.93 0.96
N SER A 221 -5.24 -20.20 1.35
CA SER A 221 -5.20 -20.61 2.75
C SER A 221 -3.96 -20.07 3.47
N THR A 222 -4.12 -19.70 4.75
CA THR A 222 -2.99 -19.38 5.64
C THR A 222 -2.15 -20.61 6.01
N SER A 223 -2.72 -21.81 5.84
CA SER A 223 -2.08 -23.09 6.13
C SER A 223 -1.17 -23.55 5.01
N GLN A 224 0.12 -23.70 5.31
CA GLN A 224 1.15 -24.18 4.38
C GLN A 224 0.79 -25.51 3.71
N LYS A 225 0.19 -26.43 4.47
CA LYS A 225 -0.20 -27.76 3.98
C LYS A 225 -1.21 -27.72 2.83
N LYS A 226 -1.97 -26.62 2.71
CA LYS A 226 -3.00 -26.43 1.69
C LYS A 226 -2.54 -25.63 0.48
N TRP A 227 -1.36 -24.99 0.55
CA TRP A 227 -0.91 -24.10 -0.52
C TRP A 227 -0.80 -24.79 -1.87
N LYS A 228 -0.21 -25.99 -1.91
CA LYS A 228 -0.12 -26.77 -3.14
C LYS A 228 -1.49 -27.03 -3.76
N ASP A 229 -2.48 -27.40 -2.94
CA ASP A 229 -3.84 -27.68 -3.39
C ASP A 229 -4.54 -26.39 -3.86
N ASP A 230 -4.33 -25.28 -3.15
CA ASP A 230 -4.87 -23.97 -3.53
C ASP A 230 -4.30 -23.48 -4.88
N ILE A 231 -2.99 -23.61 -5.08
CA ILE A 231 -2.33 -23.26 -6.35
C ILE A 231 -2.78 -24.20 -7.47
N GLN A 232 -2.93 -25.49 -7.19
CA GLN A 232 -3.42 -26.46 -8.17
C GLN A 232 -4.86 -26.13 -8.59
N ARG A 233 -5.74 -25.80 -7.63
CA ARG A 233 -7.12 -25.34 -7.88
C ARG A 233 -7.18 -24.11 -8.79
N ILE A 234 -6.30 -23.12 -8.57
CA ILE A 234 -6.20 -21.94 -9.45
C ILE A 234 -5.85 -22.34 -10.88
N ARG A 235 -4.88 -23.25 -11.04
CA ARG A 235 -4.41 -23.74 -12.36
C ARG A 235 -5.45 -24.60 -13.07
N ASP A 236 -6.22 -25.37 -12.33
CA ASP A 236 -7.22 -26.30 -12.87
C ASP A 236 -8.56 -25.63 -13.21
N THR A 237 -8.76 -24.38 -12.76
CA THR A 237 -9.92 -23.57 -13.14
C THR A 237 -9.78 -23.11 -14.59
N ARG A 238 -10.18 -24.00 -15.52
CA ARG A 238 -10.12 -23.82 -16.98
C ARG A 238 -11.45 -23.41 -17.61
N SER A 239 -12.56 -23.58 -16.90
CA SER A 239 -13.90 -23.20 -17.38
C SER A 239 -14.13 -21.69 -17.41
N ILE A 240 -13.26 -20.92 -16.75
CA ILE A 240 -13.36 -19.47 -16.63
C ILE A 240 -12.05 -18.87 -17.14
N ASP A 241 -12.14 -17.88 -18.02
CA ASP A 241 -10.97 -17.21 -18.58
C ASP A 241 -10.10 -16.62 -17.44
N PRO A 242 -8.76 -16.75 -17.50
CA PRO A 242 -7.87 -16.27 -16.44
C PRO A 242 -8.09 -14.81 -16.03
N LEU A 243 -8.38 -13.92 -16.98
CA LEU A 243 -8.64 -12.50 -16.69
C LEU A 243 -9.87 -12.27 -15.80
N TYR A 244 -10.83 -13.20 -15.76
CA TYR A 244 -11.99 -13.11 -14.87
C TYR A 244 -11.76 -13.83 -13.53
N GLN A 245 -10.51 -14.11 -13.17
CA GLN A 245 -10.17 -14.72 -11.88
C GLN A 245 -9.37 -13.74 -11.01
N ILE A 246 -9.80 -13.58 -9.76
CA ILE A 246 -9.11 -12.80 -8.73
C ILE A 246 -8.57 -13.77 -7.68
N VAL A 247 -7.27 -13.69 -7.41
CA VAL A 247 -6.63 -14.43 -6.31
C VAL A 247 -6.41 -13.46 -5.16
N LEU A 248 -6.94 -13.79 -3.98
CA LEU A 248 -6.83 -13.02 -2.76
C LEU A 248 -5.93 -13.75 -1.76
N VAL A 249 -4.93 -13.06 -1.23
CA VAL A 249 -3.96 -13.63 -0.29
C VAL A 249 -3.60 -12.65 0.81
N ALA A 250 -3.45 -13.15 2.04
CA ALA A 250 -2.93 -12.35 3.15
C ALA A 250 -1.42 -12.09 2.99
N ALA A 251 -0.98 -10.87 3.27
CA ALA A 251 0.42 -10.45 3.18
C ALA A 251 1.39 -11.36 3.98
N PRO A 252 1.08 -11.78 5.23
CA PRO A 252 1.92 -12.72 5.97
C PRO A 252 2.01 -14.11 5.32
N THR A 253 0.94 -14.57 4.66
CA THR A 253 0.94 -15.85 3.93
C THR A 253 1.89 -15.78 2.75
N LEU A 254 1.81 -14.71 1.94
CA LEU A 254 2.72 -14.48 0.83
C LEU A 254 4.17 -14.37 1.30
N GLN A 255 4.42 -13.65 2.40
CA GLN A 255 5.76 -13.56 3.01
C GLN A 255 6.30 -14.93 3.42
N ARG A 256 5.46 -15.80 4.02
CA ARG A 256 5.89 -17.13 4.45
C ARG A 256 6.20 -18.02 3.25
N MET A 257 5.35 -18.03 2.21
CA MET A 257 5.63 -18.70 0.93
C MET A 257 7.00 -18.27 0.37
N PHE A 258 7.29 -16.96 0.38
CA PHE A 258 8.58 -16.47 -0.07
C PHE A 258 9.73 -16.99 0.80
N ARG A 259 9.61 -16.91 2.13
CA ARG A 259 10.70 -17.30 3.05
C ARG A 259 11.06 -18.78 2.94
N GLU A 260 10.07 -19.64 2.78
CA GLU A 260 10.26 -21.08 2.70
C GLU A 260 11.03 -21.48 1.43
N ASP A 261 10.75 -20.81 0.30
CA ASP A 261 11.33 -21.14 -1.00
C ASP A 261 12.17 -20.00 -1.60
N CYS A 262 12.72 -19.09 -0.79
CA CYS A 262 13.29 -17.83 -1.28
C CYS A 262 14.42 -18.06 -2.29
N HIS A 263 15.26 -19.07 -2.04
CA HIS A 263 16.38 -19.44 -2.91
C HIS A 263 15.92 -20.12 -4.20
N THR A 264 14.71 -20.67 -4.26
CA THR A 264 14.15 -21.28 -5.47
C THR A 264 13.34 -20.26 -6.27
N ILE A 265 12.67 -19.33 -5.59
CA ILE A 265 11.88 -18.27 -6.20
C ILE A 265 12.76 -17.17 -6.79
N ALA A 266 13.72 -16.69 -6.01
CA ALA A 266 14.48 -15.49 -6.36
C ALA A 266 15.98 -15.72 -6.36
N ARG A 267 16.66 -14.98 -7.23
CA ARG A 267 18.08 -14.66 -7.10
C ARG A 267 18.19 -13.26 -6.51
N PHE A 268 19.24 -13.03 -5.72
CA PHE A 268 19.49 -11.73 -5.12
C PHE A 268 20.59 -11.02 -5.90
N GLU A 269 20.30 -9.80 -6.32
CA GLU A 269 21.29 -8.93 -6.95
C GLU A 269 22.26 -8.37 -5.90
N ALA A 270 23.36 -7.76 -6.36
CA ALA A 270 24.34 -7.10 -5.48
C ALA A 270 23.72 -6.02 -4.60
N ASP A 271 22.63 -5.41 -5.07
CA ASP A 271 21.87 -4.40 -4.37
C ASP A 271 20.82 -5.02 -3.39
N GLY A 272 20.72 -6.34 -3.31
CA GLY A 272 19.79 -7.06 -2.43
C GLY A 272 18.34 -7.10 -2.92
N ILE A 273 18.05 -6.59 -4.13
CA ILE A 273 16.71 -6.68 -4.72
C ILE A 273 16.52 -8.10 -5.25
N PRO A 274 15.45 -8.81 -4.85
CA PRO A 274 15.17 -10.13 -5.40
C PRO A 274 14.67 -10.00 -6.83
N ARG A 275 15.18 -10.88 -7.71
CA ARG A 275 14.72 -11.07 -9.08
C ARG A 275 14.24 -12.49 -9.27
N LEU A 276 13.12 -12.67 -9.97
CA LEU A 276 12.61 -14.02 -10.22
C LEU A 276 13.60 -14.85 -11.03
N LYS A 277 13.77 -16.11 -10.61
CA LYS A 277 14.43 -17.14 -11.42
C LYS A 277 13.56 -17.56 -12.60
N TYR A 278 14.17 -18.07 -13.67
CA TYR A 278 13.42 -18.50 -14.86
C TYR A 278 12.44 -19.64 -14.59
N LEU A 279 12.84 -20.57 -13.72
CA LEU A 279 12.04 -21.69 -13.28
C LEU A 279 11.55 -21.42 -11.86
N GLN A 280 10.24 -21.46 -11.68
CA GLN A 280 9.58 -21.20 -10.41
C GLN A 280 8.98 -22.50 -9.84
N PRO A 281 8.95 -22.67 -8.51
CA PRO A 281 8.21 -23.76 -7.88
C PRO A 281 6.73 -23.69 -8.25
N ARG A 282 6.19 -24.77 -8.85
CA ARG A 282 4.84 -24.78 -9.44
C ARG A 282 3.71 -24.56 -8.43
N ASP A 283 4.00 -24.79 -7.16
CA ASP A 283 3.12 -24.75 -5.98
C ASP A 283 3.18 -23.41 -5.24
N THR A 284 3.70 -22.36 -5.89
CA THR A 284 3.76 -21.01 -5.31
C THR A 284 3.06 -19.98 -6.19
N LEU A 285 2.58 -18.88 -5.59
CA LEU A 285 2.03 -17.73 -6.32
C LEU A 285 3.05 -17.06 -7.26
N TYR A 286 4.35 -17.24 -6.99
CA TYR A 286 5.45 -16.69 -7.80
C TYR A 286 5.60 -17.37 -9.17
N SER A 287 4.95 -18.53 -9.35
CA SER A 287 4.97 -19.30 -10.61
C SER A 287 3.80 -18.98 -11.55
N ILE A 288 3.00 -17.97 -11.21
CA ILE A 288 1.83 -17.53 -11.97
C ILE A 288 2.11 -16.11 -12.48
N PRO A 289 1.99 -15.83 -13.79
CA PRO A 289 2.02 -14.47 -14.29
C PRO A 289 0.67 -13.78 -14.00
N TRP A 290 0.72 -12.51 -13.59
CA TRP A 290 -0.45 -11.73 -13.20
C TRP A 290 -0.70 -10.56 -14.17
N CYS A 291 -1.93 -10.42 -14.64
CA CYS A 291 -2.32 -9.23 -15.40
C CYS A 291 -2.21 -7.99 -14.50
N SER A 292 -2.72 -8.07 -13.27
CA SER A 292 -2.54 -7.00 -12.29
C SER A 292 -2.27 -7.51 -10.89
N THR A 293 -1.60 -6.68 -10.10
CA THR A 293 -1.35 -6.91 -8.68
C THR A 293 -1.57 -5.63 -7.88
N PHE A 294 -2.45 -5.73 -6.88
CA PHE A 294 -2.73 -4.68 -5.92
C PHE A 294 -2.18 -5.09 -4.56
N LEU A 295 -1.35 -4.24 -3.96
CA LEU A 295 -0.74 -4.46 -2.66
C LEU A 295 -1.36 -3.45 -1.69
N ASP A 296 -2.35 -3.89 -0.92
CA ASP A 296 -2.99 -3.05 0.09
C ASP A 296 -2.11 -2.90 1.34
N GLU A 297 -2.20 -1.74 1.97
CA GLU A 297 -1.35 -1.33 3.09
C GLU A 297 0.15 -1.63 2.89
N VAL A 298 0.68 -1.26 1.72
CA VAL A 298 2.07 -1.55 1.33
C VAL A 298 3.13 -0.99 2.30
N HIS A 299 2.74 -0.05 3.17
CA HIS A 299 3.60 0.47 4.22
C HIS A 299 4.06 -0.62 5.20
N GLU A 300 3.36 -1.76 5.33
CA GLU A 300 3.85 -2.91 6.11
C GLU A 300 5.19 -3.46 5.58
N ALA A 301 5.45 -3.28 4.28
CA ALA A 301 6.68 -3.70 3.61
C ALA A 301 7.81 -2.64 3.63
N ARG A 302 7.69 -1.56 4.41
CA ARG A 302 8.64 -0.44 4.41
C ARG A 302 10.08 -0.74 4.83
N THR A 303 10.35 -1.89 5.48
CA THR A 303 11.66 -2.18 6.09
C THR A 303 12.66 -2.91 5.18
N GLY A 304 12.33 -3.14 3.90
CA GLY A 304 13.22 -3.88 2.98
C GLY A 304 13.45 -5.35 3.35
N LYS A 305 12.67 -5.89 4.30
CA LYS A 305 12.77 -7.27 4.82
C LYS A 305 11.99 -8.25 3.94
N ALA A 306 11.78 -9.47 4.44
CA ALA A 306 11.14 -10.55 3.69
C ALA A 306 9.77 -10.21 3.07
N LEU A 307 8.94 -9.36 3.69
CA LEU A 307 7.65 -8.97 3.06
C LEU A 307 7.89 -8.08 1.85
N TRP A 308 8.81 -7.11 1.96
CA TRP A 308 9.25 -6.29 0.84
C TRP A 308 9.84 -7.13 -0.28
N GLN A 309 10.68 -8.12 0.07
CA GLN A 309 11.27 -9.04 -0.91
C GLN A 309 10.21 -9.89 -1.61
N ALA A 310 9.23 -10.41 -0.85
CA ALA A 310 8.07 -11.11 -1.36
C ALA A 310 7.25 -10.24 -2.33
N TYR A 311 7.03 -8.96 -1.99
CA TYR A 311 6.35 -8.00 -2.86
C TYR A 311 7.18 -7.69 -4.12
N SER A 312 8.48 -7.43 -4.00
CA SER A 312 9.32 -7.18 -5.17
C SER A 312 9.33 -8.37 -6.13
N ALA A 313 9.40 -9.60 -5.60
CA ALA A 313 9.32 -10.81 -6.40
C ALA A 313 7.95 -10.99 -7.07
N ILE A 314 6.84 -10.68 -6.40
CA ILE A 314 5.52 -10.79 -7.05
C ILE A 314 5.34 -9.72 -8.13
N LEU A 315 5.85 -8.51 -7.92
CA LEU A 315 5.82 -7.44 -8.91
C LEU A 315 6.70 -7.72 -10.14
N ASP A 316 7.68 -8.62 -10.07
CA ASP A 316 8.37 -9.14 -11.27
C ASP A 316 7.44 -10.02 -12.12
N ALA A 317 6.46 -10.68 -11.50
CA ALA A 317 5.49 -11.56 -12.15
C ALA A 317 4.23 -10.82 -12.65
N SER A 318 4.13 -9.50 -12.46
CA SER A 318 2.92 -8.73 -12.70
C SER A 318 3.11 -7.64 -13.75
N LEU A 319 2.15 -7.48 -14.66
CA LEU A 319 2.19 -6.40 -15.65
C LEU A 319 1.74 -5.07 -15.03
N VAL A 320 0.50 -5.03 -14.51
CA VAL A 320 -0.06 -3.87 -13.83
C VAL A 320 0.24 -3.98 -12.34
N LYS A 321 0.82 -2.92 -11.74
CA LYS A 321 1.34 -2.96 -10.37
C LYS A 321 0.85 -1.73 -9.63
N VAL A 322 0.13 -1.96 -8.53
CA VAL A 322 -0.46 -0.87 -7.74
C VAL A 322 -0.19 -1.09 -6.25
N PRO A 323 0.92 -0.56 -5.72
CA PRO A 323 1.12 -0.35 -4.30
C PRO A 323 0.12 0.68 -3.76
N MET A 324 -0.60 0.34 -2.69
CA MET A 324 -1.63 1.19 -2.09
C MET A 324 -1.34 1.40 -0.60
N THR A 325 -1.40 2.65 -0.12
CA THR A 325 -1.32 2.98 1.32
C THR A 325 -1.75 4.42 1.55
N ALA A 326 -2.41 4.72 2.67
CA ALA A 326 -2.64 6.13 3.05
C ALA A 326 -1.36 6.79 3.61
N THR A 327 -0.41 5.99 4.10
CA THR A 327 0.73 6.41 4.92
C THR A 327 2.05 5.92 4.32
N PRO A 328 2.49 6.48 3.17
CA PRO A 328 3.71 6.03 2.49
C PRO A 328 5.01 6.35 3.27
N LEU A 329 4.97 7.32 4.18
CA LEU A 329 6.05 7.69 5.08
C LEU A 329 5.54 7.63 6.52
N LEU A 330 6.20 6.86 7.39
CA LEU A 330 5.77 6.68 8.79
C LEU A 330 6.88 7.01 9.78
N GLU A 331 8.04 6.37 9.65
CA GLU A 331 9.11 6.44 10.66
C GLU A 331 10.42 7.01 10.11
N SER A 332 10.70 6.78 8.82
CA SER A 332 11.98 7.19 8.26
C SER A 332 11.93 7.41 6.75
N PRO A 333 12.84 8.24 6.20
CA PRO A 333 13.01 8.39 4.75
C PRO A 333 13.23 7.07 4.00
N ASN A 334 13.75 6.03 4.69
CA ASN A 334 13.93 4.71 4.08
C ASN A 334 12.61 4.05 3.69
N ASP A 335 11.49 4.43 4.31
CA ASP A 335 10.16 3.94 3.94
C ASP A 335 9.89 4.30 2.47
N LEU A 336 10.12 5.57 2.11
CA LEU A 336 9.96 6.05 0.74
C LEU A 336 11.02 5.46 -0.21
N VAL A 337 12.27 5.30 0.21
CA VAL A 337 13.30 4.64 -0.63
C VAL A 337 12.86 3.23 -0.99
N ASN A 338 12.43 2.45 0.00
CA ASN A 338 12.01 1.07 -0.24
C ASN A 338 10.75 1.01 -1.11
N LEU A 339 9.82 1.96 -0.98
CA LEU A 339 8.68 2.09 -1.89
C LEU A 339 9.11 2.46 -3.31
N ALA A 340 10.07 3.37 -3.49
CA ALA A 340 10.59 3.72 -4.81
C ALA A 340 11.31 2.53 -5.47
N LEU A 341 12.11 1.76 -4.72
CA LEU A 341 12.74 0.54 -5.22
C LEU A 341 11.72 -0.55 -5.58
N LEU A 342 10.59 -0.60 -4.87
CA LEU A 342 9.48 -1.50 -5.17
C LEU A 342 8.73 -1.06 -6.43
N ALA A 343 8.49 0.25 -6.57
CA ALA A 343 7.74 0.84 -7.67
C ALA A 343 8.55 0.97 -8.98
N ARG A 344 9.88 1.04 -8.87
CA ARG A 344 10.84 1.05 -9.99
C ARG A 344 10.57 2.15 -11.01
N PRO A 345 10.52 3.42 -10.59
CA PRO A 345 10.32 4.52 -11.52
C PRO A 345 11.41 4.52 -12.60
N PRO A 346 11.07 4.87 -13.86
CA PRO A 346 12.04 4.84 -14.96
C PRO A 346 13.21 5.79 -14.79
N THR A 347 13.02 6.81 -13.97
CA THR A 347 14.02 7.82 -13.67
C THR A 347 15.00 7.39 -12.58
N LEU A 348 14.75 6.31 -11.82
CA LEU A 348 15.67 5.85 -10.76
C LEU A 348 16.70 4.91 -11.35
N LEU A 349 17.90 5.43 -11.57
CA LEU A 349 19.01 4.71 -12.17
C LEU A 349 19.76 3.86 -11.14
N VAL A 350 20.58 2.93 -11.64
CA VAL A 350 21.39 2.04 -10.78
C VAL A 350 22.35 2.82 -9.88
N GLY A 351 22.99 3.87 -10.41
CA GLY A 351 23.86 4.76 -9.64
C GLY A 351 23.11 5.45 -8.49
N GLU A 352 21.92 5.98 -8.77
CA GLU A 352 21.08 6.68 -7.77
C GLU A 352 20.56 5.72 -6.70
N THR A 353 20.27 4.47 -7.06
CA THR A 353 19.92 3.42 -6.08
C THR A 353 21.04 3.19 -5.08
N ALA A 354 22.29 3.15 -5.54
CA ALA A 354 23.46 3.01 -4.66
C ALA A 354 23.64 4.26 -3.79
N GLU A 355 23.44 5.46 -4.35
CA GLU A 355 23.48 6.72 -3.60
C GLU A 355 22.43 6.77 -2.49
N LEU A 356 21.16 6.44 -2.79
CA LEU A 356 20.09 6.39 -1.78
C LEU A 356 20.41 5.43 -0.64
N LYS A 357 21.04 4.28 -0.92
CA LYS A 357 21.49 3.34 0.12
C LYS A 357 22.65 3.88 0.94
N ASN A 358 23.58 4.58 0.33
CA ASN A 358 24.64 5.28 1.05
C ASN A 358 24.04 6.37 1.96
N MET A 359 23.05 7.12 1.46
CA MET A 359 22.28 8.06 2.28
C MET A 359 21.60 7.36 3.46
N SER A 360 20.94 6.22 3.25
CA SER A 360 20.35 5.42 4.35
C SER A 360 21.39 5.07 5.42
N ARG A 361 22.59 4.65 4.99
CA ARG A 361 23.69 4.26 5.89
C ARG A 361 24.20 5.46 6.65
N ASP A 362 24.43 6.58 5.98
CA ASP A 362 24.98 7.79 6.57
C ASP A 362 23.98 8.43 7.54
N LEU A 363 22.70 8.45 7.21
CA LEU A 363 21.62 8.87 8.12
C LEU A 363 21.59 8.01 9.39
N ARG A 364 21.76 6.69 9.25
CA ARG A 364 21.85 5.78 10.41
C ARG A 364 23.08 6.08 11.27
N ILE A 365 24.23 6.35 10.65
CA ILE A 365 25.46 6.74 11.38
C ILE A 365 25.25 8.07 12.11
N LEU A 366 24.63 9.06 11.45
CA LEU A 366 24.32 10.36 12.05
C LEU A 366 23.37 10.20 13.24
N ARG A 367 22.28 9.43 13.10
CA ARG A 367 21.37 9.10 14.20
C ARG A 367 22.07 8.36 15.36
N GLY A 368 23.01 7.47 15.04
CA GLY A 368 23.85 6.75 16.02
C GLY A 368 24.91 7.61 16.70
N LYS A 369 25.25 8.77 16.12
CA LYS A 369 26.16 9.76 16.72
C LYS A 369 25.40 10.84 17.51
N SER A 370 24.17 11.16 17.10
CA SER A 370 23.28 12.12 17.78
C SER A 370 22.46 11.49 18.90
N THR A 371 22.51 10.17 19.06
CA THR A 371 21.91 9.48 20.21
C THR A 371 22.76 9.77 21.43
N VAL A 372 22.13 10.43 22.41
CA VAL A 372 22.65 10.75 23.74
C VAL A 372 23.46 9.58 24.29
N ARG A 373 24.78 9.77 24.43
CA ARG A 373 25.71 8.69 24.82
C ARG A 373 25.83 8.55 26.33
N THR A 374 25.34 9.53 27.09
CA THR A 374 25.47 9.57 28.56
C THR A 374 24.24 10.14 29.26
N HIS A 375 23.97 9.65 30.47
CA HIS A 375 22.91 10.14 31.37
C HIS A 375 23.00 11.66 31.63
N LYS A 376 24.21 12.24 31.57
CA LYS A 376 24.46 13.68 31.77
C LYS A 376 23.93 14.54 30.62
N GLU A 377 24.05 14.05 29.39
CA GLU A 377 23.50 14.69 28.18
C GLU A 377 21.96 14.62 28.15
N ALA A 378 21.37 13.50 28.60
CA ALA A 378 19.92 13.32 28.70
C ALA A 378 19.29 14.33 29.69
N LEU A 379 19.94 14.56 30.83
CA LEU A 379 19.49 15.52 31.84
C LEU A 379 19.59 16.97 31.36
N THR A 380 20.62 17.34 30.58
CA THR A 380 20.75 18.69 30.00
C THR A 380 19.74 18.99 28.89
N LEU A 381 19.14 17.97 28.28
CA LEU A 381 18.15 18.11 27.21
C LEU A 381 16.73 18.41 27.72
N THR A 382 16.47 18.45 29.03
CA THR A 382 15.12 18.58 29.61
C THR A 382 14.37 19.89 29.30
N SER A 383 14.98 20.90 28.68
CA SER A 383 14.25 22.05 28.13
C SER A 383 13.66 21.71 26.76
N ARG A 384 12.34 21.43 26.72
CA ARG A 384 11.54 21.11 25.50
C ARG A 384 11.82 22.04 24.31
N ASP A 385 12.09 23.31 24.56
CA ASP A 385 12.32 24.32 23.50
C ASP A 385 13.69 24.21 22.81
N ARG A 386 14.70 23.61 23.48
CA ARG A 386 16.01 23.34 22.84
C ARG A 386 16.04 22.03 22.07
N ILE A 387 15.29 21.00 22.51
CA ILE A 387 15.21 19.71 21.80
C ILE A 387 14.64 19.90 20.39
N ASN A 388 13.57 20.67 20.24
CA ASN A 388 12.95 20.90 18.93
C ASN A 388 13.82 21.80 18.04
N ALA A 389 14.42 22.86 18.61
CA ALA A 389 15.32 23.74 17.87
C ALA A 389 16.62 23.03 17.41
N GLU A 390 17.19 22.15 18.23
CA GLU A 390 18.39 21.35 17.87
C GLU A 390 18.06 20.16 16.97
N LEU A 391 16.86 19.57 17.06
CA LEU A 391 16.42 18.52 16.13
C LEU A 391 16.18 19.07 14.73
N GLU A 392 15.55 20.26 14.61
CA GLU A 392 15.37 20.97 13.34
C GLU A 392 16.69 21.48 12.76
N THR A 393 17.70 21.79 13.60
CA THR A 393 19.06 22.15 13.15
C THR A 393 20.04 20.97 13.09
N SER A 394 19.60 19.74 13.40
CA SER A 394 20.49 18.58 13.35
C SER A 394 20.80 18.20 11.90
N GLY A 395 22.07 17.92 11.61
CA GLY A 395 22.47 17.40 10.30
C GLY A 395 21.69 16.15 9.87
N ALA A 396 21.14 15.38 10.83
CA ALA A 396 20.29 14.22 10.54
C ALA A 396 18.91 14.61 9.98
N ALA A 397 18.26 15.66 10.49
CA ALA A 397 16.98 16.13 9.98
C ALA A 397 17.11 16.76 8.59
N PHE A 398 18.14 17.60 8.40
CA PHE A 398 18.47 18.14 7.09
C PHE A 398 18.70 17.01 6.07
N PHE A 399 19.55 16.04 6.43
CA PHE A 399 19.89 14.93 5.55
C PHE A 399 18.68 14.02 5.26
N ALA A 400 17.82 13.77 6.26
CA ALA A 400 16.57 13.06 6.08
C ALA A 400 15.63 13.79 5.09
N SER A 401 15.50 15.11 5.21
CA SER A 401 14.70 15.93 4.29
C SER A 401 15.27 15.91 2.87
N THR A 402 16.59 16.04 2.71
CA THR A 402 17.26 15.90 1.41
C THR A 402 16.96 14.55 0.78
N MET A 403 17.09 13.47 1.55
CA MET A 403 16.80 12.12 1.09
C MET A 403 15.35 11.95 0.64
N VAL A 404 14.38 12.49 1.39
CA VAL A 404 12.97 12.49 1.00
C VAL A 404 12.78 13.21 -0.33
N ARG A 405 13.38 14.40 -0.50
CA ARG A 405 13.29 15.16 -1.75
C ARG A 405 13.85 14.39 -2.94
N VAL A 406 15.02 13.75 -2.78
CA VAL A 406 15.62 12.91 -3.85
C VAL A 406 14.67 11.79 -4.25
N VAL A 407 14.09 11.07 -3.29
CA VAL A 407 13.16 9.98 -3.59
C VAL A 407 11.87 10.49 -4.26
N GLN A 408 11.35 11.62 -3.79
CA GLN A 408 10.15 12.24 -4.37
C GLN A 408 10.33 12.57 -5.86
N ARG A 409 11.55 12.89 -6.32
CA ARG A 409 11.86 13.09 -7.75
C ARG A 409 11.48 11.92 -8.63
N HIS A 410 11.71 10.73 -8.12
CA HIS A 410 11.48 9.51 -8.87
C HIS A 410 10.06 8.99 -8.66
N LEU A 411 9.49 9.17 -7.46
CA LEU A 411 8.22 8.57 -7.10
C LEU A 411 7.00 9.40 -7.53
N ALA A 412 7.09 10.74 -7.52
CA ALA A 412 5.96 11.61 -7.83
C ALA A 412 5.36 11.42 -9.23
N PRO A 413 6.16 11.24 -10.31
CA PRO A 413 5.61 11.02 -11.65
C PRO A 413 4.78 9.72 -11.78
N ILE A 414 4.95 8.79 -10.84
CA ILE A 414 4.27 7.50 -10.81
C ILE A 414 3.39 7.36 -9.55
N THR A 415 2.93 8.47 -8.99
CA THR A 415 2.08 8.48 -7.79
C THR A 415 0.79 9.26 -8.04
N VAL A 416 -0.32 8.66 -7.65
CA VAL A 416 -1.59 9.36 -7.44
C VAL A 416 -1.78 9.54 -5.94
N LYS A 417 -1.87 10.79 -5.47
CA LYS A 417 -2.14 11.12 -4.07
C LYS A 417 -3.19 12.20 -3.98
N ARG A 418 -4.22 11.93 -3.20
CA ARG A 418 -5.26 12.89 -2.80
C ARG A 418 -5.59 12.77 -1.32
N THR A 419 -6.30 13.76 -0.84
CA THR A 419 -6.79 13.94 0.52
C THR A 419 -8.28 14.26 0.48
N THR A 420 -8.93 14.21 1.63
CA THR A 420 -10.30 14.68 1.83
C THR A 420 -10.47 16.17 1.48
N ARG A 421 -9.38 16.95 1.50
CA ARG A 421 -9.36 18.37 1.15
C ARG A 421 -9.10 18.64 -0.33
N SER A 422 -8.67 17.62 -1.07
CA SER A 422 -8.50 17.68 -2.52
C SER A 422 -9.81 18.08 -3.17
N LYS A 423 -9.74 18.78 -4.29
CA LYS A 423 -10.92 19.28 -4.98
C LYS A 423 -11.27 18.40 -6.17
N ASP A 424 -12.57 18.17 -6.36
CA ASP A 424 -13.10 17.56 -7.56
C ASP A 424 -13.07 18.53 -8.76
N PHE A 425 -13.58 18.06 -9.91
CA PHE A 425 -13.68 18.87 -11.12
C PHE A 425 -14.64 20.08 -11.00
N ASN A 426 -15.45 20.16 -9.93
CA ASN A 426 -16.33 21.29 -9.60
C ASN A 426 -15.76 22.16 -8.46
N GLU A 427 -14.46 22.03 -8.15
CA GLU A 427 -13.79 22.74 -7.04
C GLU A 427 -14.33 22.40 -5.64
N ARG A 428 -15.06 21.28 -5.47
CA ARG A 428 -15.59 20.85 -4.17
C ARG A 428 -14.64 19.86 -3.50
N PRO A 429 -14.47 19.93 -2.17
CA PRO A 429 -13.65 18.95 -1.45
C PRO A 429 -14.16 17.51 -1.64
N LEU A 430 -13.26 16.56 -1.86
CA LEU A 430 -13.61 15.13 -1.98
C LEU A 430 -14.26 14.60 -0.69
N GLY A 431 -13.86 15.14 0.47
CA GLY A 431 -14.41 14.82 1.78
C GLY A 431 -15.69 15.57 2.14
N ALA A 432 -16.29 16.36 1.24
CA ALA A 432 -17.48 17.17 1.56
C ALA A 432 -18.71 16.35 1.99
N GLN A 433 -18.70 15.03 1.76
CA GLN A 433 -19.76 14.11 2.20
C GLN A 433 -19.55 13.63 3.65
N LEU A 434 -18.36 13.80 4.22
CA LEU A 434 -18.07 13.43 5.60
C LEU A 434 -18.46 14.60 6.52
N PRO A 435 -19.08 14.32 7.68
CA PRO A 435 -19.33 15.36 8.68
C PRO A 435 -18.00 15.92 9.21
N GLU A 436 -18.01 17.19 9.63
CA GLU A 436 -16.88 17.77 10.34
C GLU A 436 -16.62 17.01 11.64
N HIS A 437 -15.35 16.79 11.97
CA HIS A 437 -14.93 16.20 13.24
C HIS A 437 -13.99 17.15 13.96
N THR A 438 -14.04 17.13 15.29
CA THR A 438 -13.16 17.92 16.15
C THR A 438 -12.36 16.99 17.05
N PHE A 439 -11.05 17.10 17.02
CA PHE A 439 -10.16 16.42 17.97
C PHE A 439 -9.95 17.31 19.20
N VAL A 440 -10.29 16.77 20.37
CA VAL A 440 -10.03 17.42 21.66
C VAL A 440 -8.93 16.64 22.37
N HIS A 441 -7.74 17.25 22.51
CA HIS A 441 -6.64 16.68 23.27
C HIS A 441 -6.79 17.04 24.75
N VAL A 442 -7.14 16.06 25.57
CA VAL A 442 -7.24 16.23 27.03
C VAL A 442 -5.93 15.78 27.66
N SER A 443 -5.21 16.71 28.29
CA SER A 443 -4.05 16.39 29.11
C SER A 443 -4.49 16.08 30.53
N VAL A 444 -4.09 14.92 31.04
CA VAL A 444 -4.44 14.48 32.39
C VAL A 444 -3.16 14.37 33.23
N HIS A 445 -3.19 14.96 34.42
CA HIS A 445 -2.13 14.79 35.41
C HIS A 445 -2.37 13.48 36.14
N VAL A 446 -1.42 12.53 36.02
CA VAL A 446 -1.42 11.29 36.81
C VAL A 446 -1.17 11.62 38.29
N THR A 447 -1.60 10.74 39.18
CA THR A 447 -1.33 10.87 40.62
C THR A 447 0.16 10.66 40.91
N ASP A 448 0.65 11.23 42.02
CA ASP A 448 2.03 11.03 42.47
C ASP A 448 2.36 9.54 42.61
N THR A 449 1.41 8.72 43.11
CA THR A 449 1.58 7.26 43.22
C THR A 449 1.78 6.57 41.87
N GLU A 450 1.06 6.98 40.82
CA GLU A 450 1.24 6.43 39.47
C GLU A 450 2.57 6.88 38.85
N ALA A 451 2.94 8.15 39.08
CA ALA A 451 4.22 8.69 38.65
C ALA A 451 5.38 7.93 39.32
N ASP A 452 5.33 7.77 40.65
CA ASP A 452 6.33 7.08 41.45
C ASP A 452 6.47 5.61 41.05
N LYS A 453 5.37 4.88 40.85
CA LYS A 453 5.43 3.49 40.33
C LYS A 453 6.10 3.41 38.96
N SER A 454 5.81 4.37 38.07
CA SER A 454 6.49 4.45 36.77
C SER A 454 7.98 4.79 36.92
N TYR A 455 8.34 5.64 37.88
CA TYR A 455 9.73 6.00 38.19
C TYR A 455 10.50 4.86 38.88
N ASP A 456 9.85 4.05 39.70
CA ASP A 456 10.46 2.90 40.36
C ASP A 456 10.82 1.82 39.36
N ILE A 457 9.95 1.54 38.38
CA ILE A 457 10.28 0.66 37.27
C ILE A 457 11.42 1.23 36.45
N PHE A 458 11.37 2.53 36.13
CA PHE A 458 12.46 3.23 35.46
C PHE A 458 13.80 3.05 36.21
N ASN A 459 13.81 3.22 37.53
CA ASN A 459 15.00 3.09 38.36
C ASN A 459 15.47 1.64 38.50
N ASN A 460 14.56 0.67 38.56
CA ASN A 460 14.89 -0.75 38.70
C ASN A 460 15.44 -1.32 37.39
N THR A 461 14.80 -1.04 36.25
CA THR A 461 15.32 -1.40 34.92
C THR A 461 16.69 -0.78 34.68
N LEU A 462 16.90 0.49 35.07
CA LEU A 462 18.20 1.15 34.96
C LEU A 462 19.26 0.53 35.86
N LYS A 463 18.92 0.14 37.10
CA LYS A 463 19.87 -0.50 38.03
C LYS A 463 20.32 -1.87 37.53
N ASP A 464 19.41 -2.65 36.95
CA ASP A 464 19.72 -3.96 36.41
C ASP A 464 20.53 -3.89 35.09
N ASP A 465 20.28 -2.87 34.26
CA ASP A 465 20.99 -2.67 32.97
C ASP A 465 22.19 -1.72 33.02
N LEU A 466 22.49 -1.07 34.15
CA LEU A 466 23.70 -0.22 34.31
C LEU A 466 25.02 -1.02 34.18
N HIS A 467 24.98 -2.35 34.22
CA HIS A 467 26.12 -3.21 33.91
C HIS A 467 26.33 -3.43 32.39
N THR A 468 25.31 -3.19 31.57
CA THR A 468 25.33 -3.29 30.11
C THR A 468 25.65 -1.90 29.54
N ARG A 469 26.92 -1.66 29.20
CA ARG A 469 27.45 -0.38 28.68
C ARG A 469 26.78 0.18 27.40
N VAL A 470 25.74 -0.47 26.88
CA VAL A 470 25.03 -0.11 25.65
C VAL A 470 23.54 -0.36 25.88
N PHE A 471 22.72 0.69 25.85
CA PHE A 471 21.28 0.55 25.70
C PHE A 471 21.01 0.01 24.30
N ASP A 472 20.72 -1.28 24.19
CA ASP A 472 20.20 -1.85 22.96
C ASP A 472 18.72 -1.43 22.80
N THR A 473 18.23 -1.40 21.56
CA THR A 473 16.85 -0.99 21.23
C THR A 473 15.76 -1.90 21.82
N ASN A 474 16.07 -3.17 22.10
CA ASN A 474 15.14 -4.10 22.75
C ASN A 474 15.00 -3.78 24.23
N THR A 475 16.11 -3.45 24.92
CA THR A 475 16.10 -2.98 26.31
C THR A 475 15.36 -1.65 26.41
N LEU A 476 15.64 -0.70 25.52
CA LEU A 476 14.93 0.59 25.46
C LEU A 476 13.43 0.41 25.16
N GLY A 477 13.09 -0.55 24.29
CA GLY A 477 11.71 -0.88 23.94
C GLY A 477 10.93 -1.46 25.13
N LYS A 478 11.51 -2.42 25.86
CA LYS A 478 10.93 -2.94 27.10
C LYS A 478 10.75 -1.84 28.14
N PHE A 479 11.79 -1.03 28.32
CA PHE A 479 11.81 0.14 29.20
C PHE A 479 10.64 1.11 28.94
N PHE A 480 10.42 1.53 27.69
CA PHE A 480 9.31 2.43 27.37
C PHE A 480 7.94 1.75 27.44
N ASN A 481 7.85 0.47 27.09
CA ASN A 481 6.59 -0.25 27.09
C ASN A 481 6.07 -0.51 28.51
N GLU A 482 6.93 -0.89 29.45
CA GLU A 482 6.56 -1.15 30.84
C GLU A 482 6.11 0.13 31.55
N ALA A 483 6.88 1.23 31.42
CA ALA A 483 6.50 2.53 31.96
C ALA A 483 5.18 3.04 31.35
N ARG A 484 4.99 2.91 30.02
CA ARG A 484 3.74 3.27 29.36
C ARG A 484 2.56 2.41 29.80
N SER A 485 2.79 1.12 30.06
CA SER A 485 1.76 0.20 30.55
C SER A 485 1.26 0.66 31.91
N GLN A 486 2.16 0.98 32.83
CA GLN A 486 1.80 1.44 34.19
C GLN A 486 1.06 2.77 34.19
N LEU A 487 1.48 3.72 33.34
CA LEU A 487 0.79 5.00 33.16
C LEU A 487 -0.55 4.87 32.41
N SER A 488 -0.86 3.71 31.84
CA SER A 488 -2.12 3.47 31.14
C SER A 488 -3.07 2.61 31.98
N PHE A 489 -2.55 1.56 32.62
CA PHE A 489 -3.24 0.61 33.48
C PHE A 489 -2.26 0.06 34.54
N PRO A 490 -2.21 0.62 35.76
CA PRO A 490 -1.21 0.28 36.78
C PRO A 490 -1.40 -1.08 37.46
N SER A 491 -2.48 -1.81 37.17
CA SER A 491 -2.83 -3.11 37.78
C SER A 491 -3.07 -4.18 36.70
N GLY A 492 -2.01 -4.83 36.22
CA GLY A 492 -2.11 -5.89 35.21
C GLY A 492 -2.55 -7.26 35.77
N ASP A 493 -2.36 -7.51 37.07
CA ASP A 493 -2.33 -8.88 37.61
C ASP A 493 -3.47 -9.25 38.58
N SER A 494 -4.42 -8.36 38.90
CA SER A 494 -5.33 -8.56 40.05
C SER A 494 -6.83 -8.66 39.75
N SER A 495 -7.28 -8.69 38.50
CA SER A 495 -8.70 -8.45 38.20
C SER A 495 -9.48 -9.69 37.75
N ASP A 496 -10.18 -10.32 38.69
CA ASP A 496 -11.34 -11.17 38.39
C ASP A 496 -12.50 -10.27 37.91
N PRO A 497 -13.00 -10.41 36.66
CA PRO A 497 -14.10 -9.61 36.12
C PRO A 497 -15.37 -9.61 36.99
N LEU A 498 -15.55 -10.63 37.83
CA LEU A 498 -16.71 -10.77 38.71
C LEU A 498 -16.63 -9.91 39.98
N THR A 499 -15.48 -9.28 40.26
CA THR A 499 -15.25 -8.50 41.49
C THR A 499 -15.14 -6.99 41.27
N TYR A 500 -15.15 -6.53 40.01
CA TYR A 500 -14.98 -5.13 39.64
C TYR A 500 -16.33 -4.43 39.41
N ASP A 501 -16.90 -3.85 40.47
CA ASP A 501 -18.03 -2.93 40.35
C ASP A 501 -17.58 -1.50 39.99
N LEU A 502 -18.53 -0.60 39.71
CA LEU A 502 -18.23 0.79 39.34
C LEU A 502 -17.45 1.54 40.43
N ALA A 503 -17.66 1.18 41.71
CA ALA A 503 -16.97 1.79 42.83
C ALA A 503 -15.50 1.34 42.89
N ALA A 504 -15.24 0.05 42.66
CA ALA A 504 -13.88 -0.50 42.52
C ALA A 504 -13.13 0.10 41.32
N LEU A 505 -13.84 0.30 40.20
CA LEU A 505 -13.33 1.02 39.03
C LEU A 505 -12.99 2.47 39.34
N GLN A 506 -13.73 3.16 40.20
CA GLN A 506 -13.43 4.55 40.56
C GLN A 506 -12.34 4.66 41.64
N SER A 507 -12.24 3.69 42.54
CA SER A 507 -11.26 3.70 43.64
C SER A 507 -9.85 3.30 43.19
N ASP A 508 -9.74 2.25 42.37
CA ASP A 508 -8.45 1.57 42.08
C ASP A 508 -7.87 1.85 40.69
N SER A 509 -8.58 2.61 39.85
CA SER A 509 -8.18 2.76 38.44
C SER A 509 -7.14 3.84 38.18
N ALA A 510 -6.47 3.67 37.02
CA ALA A 510 -5.62 4.67 36.41
C ALA A 510 -6.35 6.02 36.29
N THR A 511 -5.65 7.12 36.50
CA THR A 511 -6.20 8.49 36.37
C THR A 511 -6.86 8.73 35.00
N LYS A 512 -6.31 8.14 33.93
CA LYS A 512 -6.93 8.18 32.59
C LYS A 512 -8.29 7.49 32.53
N LEU A 513 -8.45 6.37 33.25
CA LEU A 513 -9.72 5.64 33.30
C LEU A 513 -10.77 6.41 34.10
N LYS A 514 -10.37 7.05 35.21
CA LYS A 514 -11.26 7.95 35.98
C LYS A 514 -11.78 9.09 35.11
N CYS A 515 -10.90 9.73 34.34
CA CYS A 515 -11.30 10.77 33.39
C CYS A 515 -12.23 10.23 32.29
N ALA A 516 -11.93 9.05 31.72
CA ALA A 516 -12.79 8.43 30.72
C ALA A 516 -14.20 8.13 31.27
N ILE A 517 -14.29 7.59 32.49
CA ILE A 517 -15.56 7.33 33.17
C ILE A 517 -16.33 8.65 33.39
N GLN A 518 -15.66 9.71 33.85
CA GLN A 518 -16.31 11.01 34.02
C GLN A 518 -16.80 11.61 32.70
N ILE A 519 -16.08 11.42 31.60
CA ILE A 519 -16.50 11.89 30.27
C ILE A 519 -17.70 11.07 29.75
N ILE A 520 -17.81 9.79 30.11
CA ILE A 520 -18.93 8.93 29.69
C ILE A 520 -20.19 9.18 30.54
N LEU A 521 -20.02 9.48 31.83
CA LEU A 521 -21.13 9.66 32.77
C LEU A 521 -21.73 11.07 32.76
N ASN A 522 -20.99 12.09 32.32
CA ASN A 522 -21.49 13.45 32.11
C ASN A 522 -21.88 13.66 30.66
#